data_AF-A0A0D7X6L6-F1
#
_entry.id   AF-A0A0D7X6L6-F1
#
_cell.length_a   1.000
_cell.length_b   1.000
_cell.length_c   1.000
_cell.angle_alpha   90.00
_cell.angle_beta   90.00
_cell.angle_gamma   90.00
#
_symmetry.space_group_name_H-M   'P 1'
#
loop_
_entity.id
_entity.type
_entity.pdbx_description
1 polymer ?
#
loop_
_entity_poly.entity_id
_entity_poly.type
_entity_poly.pdbx_seq_one_letter_code
_entity_poly.pdbx_strand_id
1 'polypeptide(L)'
;MTKQMMNRTLCGHLAHSQQDMENEGGERPCLGLSPVQFTRRFQTAVGLTPIRYVTTLRLEKAQTLLLETKYTLDDIAGKCGYLNRFYFSRVFSARKHMSPSKYRKLNRI
;
A
#
# COMPACT_ATOMS: atom_id res chain seq x y z
N MET A 1 4.21 -6.45 20.75
CA MET A 1 4.99 -5.98 19.58
C MET A 1 4.34 -4.71 19.07
N THR A 2 5.08 -3.61 18.98
CA THR A 2 4.52 -2.28 18.69
C THR A 2 4.12 -2.16 17.22
N LYS A 3 3.00 -1.49 16.95
CA LYS A 3 2.48 -1.20 15.59
C LYS A 3 3.56 -0.62 14.65
N GLN A 4 4.55 0.07 15.23
CA GLN A 4 5.72 0.66 14.55
C GLN A 4 6.65 -0.38 13.89
N MET A 5 6.97 -1.49 14.57
CA MET A 5 7.85 -2.53 14.02
C MET A 5 7.19 -3.23 12.84
N MET A 6 5.87 -3.48 12.94
CA MET A 6 5.11 -4.13 11.88
C MET A 6 5.02 -3.24 10.64
N ASN A 7 4.84 -1.94 10.80
CA ASN A 7 4.78 -0.98 9.68
C ASN A 7 6.12 -0.88 8.92
N ARG A 8 7.26 -0.93 9.61
CA ARG A 8 8.61 -0.98 8.99
C ARG A 8 8.83 -2.27 8.18
N THR A 9 8.43 -3.42 8.72
CA THR A 9 8.58 -4.71 8.02
C THR A 9 7.66 -4.81 6.81
N LEU A 10 6.43 -4.29 6.90
CA LEU A 10 5.51 -4.22 5.75
C LEU A 10 6.04 -3.29 4.64
N CYS A 11 6.50 -2.07 4.95
CA CYS A 11 7.03 -1.16 3.92
C CYS A 11 8.24 -1.74 3.17
N GLY A 12 9.10 -2.51 3.86
CA GLY A 12 10.24 -3.19 3.22
C GLY A 12 9.83 -4.32 2.27
N HIS A 13 8.82 -5.12 2.63
CA HIS A 13 8.33 -6.22 1.78
C HIS A 13 7.42 -5.75 0.63
N LEU A 14 6.75 -4.60 0.77
CA LEU A 14 5.77 -4.12 -0.20
C LEU A 14 6.32 -3.10 -1.20
N ALA A 15 7.62 -2.81 -1.19
CA ALA A 15 8.27 -2.09 -2.28
C ALA A 15 8.45 -2.95 -3.55
N HIS A 16 8.25 -4.27 -3.43
CA HIS A 16 8.17 -5.23 -4.52
C HIS A 16 6.85 -6.00 -4.42
N SER A 17 5.79 -5.53 -5.08
CA SER A 17 4.58 -6.34 -5.18
C SER A 17 3.78 -6.00 -6.43
N GLN A 18 4.25 -6.46 -7.58
CA GLN A 18 3.38 -6.94 -8.66
C GLN A 18 4.03 -8.12 -9.42
N GLN A 19 4.56 -9.12 -8.70
CA GLN A 19 4.57 -10.53 -9.08
C GLN A 19 5.15 -11.32 -7.91
N ASP A 20 4.77 -12.59 -7.81
CA ASP A 20 5.26 -13.61 -6.87
C ASP A 20 4.55 -13.68 -5.51
N MET A 21 3.40 -14.37 -5.51
CA MET A 21 3.04 -15.26 -4.39
C MET A 21 2.63 -16.62 -4.95
N GLU A 22 3.42 -17.17 -5.87
CA GLU A 22 3.41 -18.59 -6.16
C GLU A 22 4.85 -19.10 -6.23
N ASN A 23 5.19 -19.83 -5.17
CA ASN A 23 6.10 -20.97 -5.11
C ASN A 23 7.61 -20.81 -4.82
N GLU A 24 8.05 -21.82 -4.08
CA GLU A 24 9.40 -22.32 -3.80
C GLU A 24 10.23 -21.66 -2.69
N GLY A 25 10.78 -22.58 -1.88
CA GLY A 25 11.47 -22.32 -0.63
C GLY A 25 12.79 -21.58 -0.76
N GLY A 26 13.19 -20.94 0.34
CA GLY A 26 14.49 -20.31 0.48
C GLY A 26 14.45 -19.14 1.44
N GLU A 27 14.77 -19.42 2.72
CA GLU A 27 15.45 -18.57 3.71
C GLU A 27 15.51 -17.04 3.43
N ARG A 28 15.07 -16.11 4.29
CA ARG A 28 15.00 -16.08 5.76
C ARG A 28 13.90 -15.09 6.19
N PRO A 29 12.93 -15.46 7.04
CA PRO A 29 12.14 -14.48 7.74
C PRO A 29 12.94 -14.04 8.96
N CYS A 30 13.21 -12.74 9.11
CA CYS A 30 13.70 -12.17 10.36
C CYS A 30 12.77 -12.40 11.57
N LEU A 31 11.72 -13.25 11.45
CA LEU A 31 10.84 -13.68 12.52
C LEU A 31 10.37 -15.16 12.45
N GLY A 32 10.87 -16.02 11.56
CA GLY A 32 10.50 -17.46 11.55
C GLY A 32 9.01 -17.78 11.33
N LEU A 33 8.18 -16.82 10.92
CA LEU A 33 6.74 -17.00 10.75
C LEU A 33 6.40 -17.28 9.28
N SER A 34 5.59 -18.31 9.05
CA SER A 34 4.95 -18.55 7.76
C SER A 34 4.04 -17.37 7.37
N PRO A 35 3.89 -17.03 6.07
CA PRO A 35 3.00 -15.96 5.58
C PRO A 35 1.57 -16.05 6.14
N VAL A 36 1.08 -17.27 6.38
CA VAL A 36 -0.25 -17.54 6.96
C VAL A 36 -0.29 -17.16 8.43
N GLN A 37 0.75 -17.47 9.20
CA GLN A 37 0.86 -17.13 10.62
C GLN A 37 0.99 -15.62 10.82
N PHE A 38 1.77 -14.96 9.95
CA PHE A 38 1.88 -13.50 9.92
C PHE A 38 0.54 -12.84 9.61
N THR A 39 -0.16 -13.30 8.56
CA THR A 39 -1.47 -12.76 8.17
C THR A 39 -2.50 -12.92 9.28
N ARG A 40 -2.56 -14.10 9.92
CA ARG A 40 -3.45 -14.33 11.07
C ARG A 40 -3.11 -13.42 12.24
N ARG A 41 -1.86 -13.34 12.67
CA ARG A 41 -1.44 -12.46 13.78
C ARG A 41 -1.69 -10.98 13.48
N PHE A 42 -1.44 -10.55 12.24
CA PHE A 42 -1.71 -9.19 11.80
C PHE A 42 -3.21 -8.87 11.83
N GLN A 43 -4.03 -9.79 11.32
CA GLN A 43 -5.48 -9.63 11.33
C GLN A 43 -6.05 -9.65 12.76
N THR A 44 -5.51 -10.47 13.67
CA THR A 44 -5.91 -10.44 15.08
C THR A 44 -5.52 -9.14 15.77
N ALA A 45 -4.38 -8.54 15.43
CA ALA A 45 -3.91 -7.31 16.06
C ALA A 45 -4.51 -6.02 15.47
N VAL A 46 -4.82 -6.01 14.17
CA VAL A 46 -5.24 -4.81 13.40
C VAL A 46 -6.67 -4.91 12.90
N GLY A 47 -7.27 -6.11 12.88
CA GLY A 47 -8.62 -6.36 12.36
C GLY A 47 -8.71 -6.36 10.82
N LEU A 48 -7.61 -6.06 10.12
CA LEU A 48 -7.54 -5.95 8.66
C LEU A 48 -6.50 -6.91 8.09
N THR A 49 -6.67 -7.32 6.84
CA THR A 49 -5.62 -8.08 6.15
C THR A 49 -4.42 -7.17 5.84
N PRO A 50 -3.18 -7.69 5.84
CA PRO A 50 -1.98 -6.91 5.55
C PRO A 50 -2.08 -6.10 4.25
N ILE A 51 -2.58 -6.73 3.18
CA ILE A 51 -2.77 -6.10 1.87
C ILE A 51 -3.74 -4.91 1.96
N ARG A 52 -4.87 -5.06 2.67
CA ARG A 52 -5.84 -3.96 2.82
C ARG A 52 -5.27 -2.81 3.63
N TYR A 53 -4.51 -3.09 4.67
CA TYR A 53 -3.86 -2.07 5.51
C TYR A 53 -2.85 -1.25 4.71
N VAL A 54 -2.01 -1.93 3.91
CA VAL A 54 -0.99 -1.26 3.08
C VAL A 54 -1.63 -0.46 1.97
N THR A 55 -2.68 -1.00 1.37
CA THR A 55 -3.46 -0.25 0.37
C THR A 55 -3.98 1.05 0.97
N THR A 56 -4.52 1.01 2.20
CA THR A 56 -4.95 2.22 2.90
C THR A 56 -3.80 3.20 3.12
N LEU A 57 -2.66 2.74 3.65
CA LEU A 57 -1.48 3.60 3.86
C LEU A 57 -0.97 4.23 2.56
N ARG A 58 -0.87 3.45 1.48
CA ARG A 58 -0.46 3.94 0.16
C ARG A 58 -1.42 5.00 -0.37
N LEU A 59 -2.73 4.84 -0.14
CA LEU A 59 -3.74 5.79 -0.55
C LEU A 59 -3.73 7.06 0.29
N GLU A 60 -3.52 6.97 1.60
CA GLU A 60 -3.33 8.14 2.48
C GLU A 60 -2.14 8.98 2.00
N LYS A 61 -1.00 8.33 1.75
CA LYS A 61 0.17 9.00 1.16
C LYS A 61 -0.15 9.63 -0.21
N ALA A 62 -0.92 8.93 -1.05
CA ALA A 62 -1.34 9.46 -2.34
C ALA A 62 -2.22 10.71 -2.21
N GLN A 63 -3.11 10.77 -1.22
CA GLN A 63 -3.91 11.96 -0.94
C GLN A 63 -3.04 13.14 -0.58
N THR A 64 -2.11 12.96 0.36
CA THR A 64 -1.15 14.01 0.75
C THR A 64 -0.37 14.51 -0.46
N LEU A 65 0.16 13.61 -1.30
CA LEU A 65 0.88 13.98 -2.51
C LEU A 65 0.01 14.72 -3.53
N LEU A 66 -1.26 14.33 -3.69
CA LEU A 66 -2.20 14.99 -4.60
C LEU A 66 -2.51 16.44 -4.18
N LEU A 67 -2.47 16.73 -2.88
CA LEU A 67 -2.76 18.05 -2.30
C LEU A 67 -1.52 18.94 -2.27
N GLU A 68 -0.42 18.43 -1.73
CA GLU A 68 0.80 19.21 -1.44
C GLU A 68 1.68 19.43 -2.66
N THR A 69 1.56 18.57 -3.69
CA THR A 69 2.49 18.58 -4.82
C THR A 69 1.82 18.91 -6.15
N LYS A 70 2.63 19.18 -7.17
CA LYS A 70 2.21 19.32 -8.57
C LYS A 70 2.44 18.06 -9.40
N TYR A 71 2.94 16.99 -8.78
CA TYR A 71 3.35 15.76 -9.45
C TYR A 71 2.27 15.17 -10.35
N THR A 72 2.70 14.50 -11.42
CA THR A 72 1.77 13.82 -12.31
C THR A 72 1.17 12.60 -11.61
N LEU A 73 0.06 12.08 -12.13
CA LEU A 73 -0.52 10.85 -11.58
C LEU A 73 0.44 9.66 -11.69
N ASP A 74 1.33 9.68 -12.67
CA ASP A 74 2.35 8.64 -12.88
C ASP A 74 3.40 8.69 -11.76
N ASP A 75 3.93 9.89 -11.47
CA ASP A 75 4.87 10.10 -10.37
C ASP A 75 4.29 9.72 -9.01
N ILE A 76 3.02 10.09 -8.77
CA ILE A 76 2.31 9.76 -7.53
C ILE A 76 2.10 8.25 -7.42
N ALA A 77 1.72 7.59 -8.53
CA ALA A 77 1.60 6.13 -8.55
C ALA A 77 2.93 5.47 -8.19
N GLY A 78 4.03 5.87 -8.82
CA GLY A 78 5.38 5.37 -8.52
C GLY A 78 5.78 5.60 -7.06
N LYS A 79 5.56 6.81 -6.52
CA LYS A 79 5.86 7.15 -5.11
C LYS A 79 5.00 6.39 -4.08
N CYS A 80 3.84 5.90 -4.51
CA CYS A 80 2.94 5.06 -3.71
C CYS A 80 3.17 3.56 -3.92
N GLY A 81 4.16 3.16 -4.73
CA GLY A 81 4.48 1.75 -4.98
C GLY A 81 3.55 1.07 -5.97
N TYR A 82 2.98 1.83 -6.91
CA TYR A 82 2.22 1.31 -8.04
C TYR A 82 3.02 1.52 -9.33
N LEU A 83 3.19 0.45 -10.11
CA LEU A 83 3.87 0.51 -11.40
C LEU A 83 3.00 1.17 -12.48
N ASN A 84 1.67 1.08 -12.34
CA ASN A 84 0.73 1.53 -13.35
C ASN A 84 -0.25 2.57 -12.78
N ARG A 85 -0.23 3.78 -13.35
CA ARG A 85 -1.17 4.88 -13.01
C ARG A 85 -2.65 4.53 -13.18
N PHE A 86 -3.00 3.67 -14.14
CA PHE A 86 -4.39 3.23 -14.37
C PHE A 86 -4.84 2.30 -13.24
N TYR A 87 -3.98 1.39 -12.81
CA TYR A 87 -4.26 0.52 -11.67
C TYR A 87 -4.39 1.33 -10.38
N PHE A 88 -3.45 2.25 -10.12
CA PHE A 88 -3.54 3.21 -9.01
C PHE A 88 -4.87 3.98 -9.05
N SER A 89 -5.25 4.52 -10.21
CA SER A 89 -6.49 5.29 -10.36
C SER A 89 -7.73 4.44 -10.07
N ARG A 90 -7.74 3.17 -10.47
CA ARG A 90 -8.83 2.23 -10.18
C ARG A 90 -8.93 1.92 -8.68
N VAL A 91 -7.80 1.63 -8.04
CA VAL A 91 -7.74 1.35 -6.59
C VAL A 91 -8.13 2.59 -5.78
N PHE A 92 -7.63 3.77 -6.16
CA PHE A 92 -7.97 5.03 -5.52
C PHE A 92 -9.46 5.33 -5.65
N SER A 93 -10.02 5.19 -6.86
CA SER A 93 -11.44 5.43 -7.12
C SER A 93 -12.33 4.44 -6.38
N ALA A 94 -11.93 3.17 -6.28
CA ALA A 94 -12.67 2.16 -5.53
C ALA A 94 -12.73 2.46 -4.02
N ARG A 95 -11.72 3.13 -3.46
CA ARG A 95 -11.61 3.43 -2.03
C ARG A 95 -12.08 4.82 -1.64
N LYS A 96 -11.93 5.82 -2.52
CA LYS A 96 -12.31 7.21 -2.28
C LYS A 96 -13.56 7.63 -3.04
N HIS A 97 -14.15 6.71 -3.80
CA HIS A 97 -15.34 6.93 -4.65
C HIS A 97 -15.18 8.09 -5.65
N MET A 98 -13.94 8.46 -5.97
CA MET A 98 -13.62 9.52 -6.92
C MET A 98 -12.24 9.34 -7.53
N SER A 99 -12.03 9.84 -8.75
CA SER A 99 -10.74 9.73 -9.42
C SER A 99 -9.67 10.64 -8.78
N PRO A 100 -8.38 10.25 -8.82
CA PRO A 100 -7.28 11.08 -8.34
C PRO A 100 -7.26 12.49 -8.94
N SER A 101 -7.54 12.62 -10.24
CA SER A 101 -7.63 13.93 -10.92
C SER A 101 -8.76 14.79 -10.36
N LYS A 102 -9.94 14.19 -10.12
CA LYS A 102 -11.09 14.90 -9.55
C LYS A 102 -10.79 15.31 -8.11
N TYR A 103 -10.17 14.43 -7.33
CA TYR A 103 -9.73 14.72 -5.96
C TYR A 103 -8.78 15.92 -5.91
N ARG A 104 -7.78 15.98 -6.79
CA ARG A 104 -6.85 17.11 -6.90
C ARG A 104 -7.55 18.41 -7.29
N LYS A 105 -8.50 18.37 -8.23
CA LYS A 105 -9.24 19.57 -8.66
C LYS A 105 -10.17 20.12 -7.56
N LEU A 106 -10.79 19.23 -6.77
CA LEU A 106 -11.74 19.63 -5.74
C LEU A 106 -11.08 20.20 -4.48
N ASN A 107 -9.90 19.69 -4.12
CA ASN A 107 -9.24 20.02 -2.86
C ASN A 107 -8.07 21.00 -3.02
N ARG A 108 -7.72 21.42 -4.25
CA ARG A 108 -6.82 22.55 -4.47
C ARG A 108 -7.60 23.84 -4.35
N ILE A 109 -7.42 24.51 -3.21
CA ILE A 109 -7.84 25.89 -2.97
C ILE A 109 -6.72 26.81 -3.45
#